data_AF-A0A9E8MTN9-F1
#
_entry.id   AF-A0A9E8MTN9-F1
#
_cell.length_a   1.000
_cell.length_b   1.000
_cell.length_c   1.000
_cell.angle_alpha   90.00
_cell.angle_beta   90.00
_cell.angle_gamma   90.00
#
_symmetry.space_group_name_H-M   'P 1'
#
loop_
_entity.id
_entity.type
_entity.pdbx_description
1 polymer ?
#
loop_
_entity_poly.entity_id
_entity_poly.type
_entity_poly.pdbx_seq_one_letter_code
_entity_poly.pdbx_strand_id
1 'polypeptide(L)'
;MMSAGKTAESTSSRENATLDFNAAAAKAAFGKKIAPDDLTVVEGIGPKIKALFHKHDVQTWEALAACSVDKCQEVLRSGGKRYEIHRPGTWPEQAKLATQGKWEELKDWQDILKGGK
;
A
#
# COMPACT_ATOMS: atom_id res chain seq x y z
N MET A 1 -7.91 55.58 21.36
CA MET A 1 -6.87 54.87 20.60
C MET A 1 -7.28 53.41 20.55
N MET A 2 -7.71 52.94 19.39
CA MET A 2 -8.19 51.57 19.15
C MET A 2 -6.98 50.65 18.94
N SER A 3 -6.96 49.45 19.51
CA SER A 3 -6.35 48.26 18.87
C SER A 3 -6.56 46.97 19.66
N ALA A 4 -7.21 46.02 19.00
CA ALA A 4 -6.93 44.58 18.88
C ALA A 4 -8.26 43.93 18.48
N GLY A 5 -8.45 43.25 17.35
CA GLY A 5 -7.61 42.77 16.26
C GLY A 5 -8.49 41.76 15.52
N LYS A 6 -8.66 41.92 14.20
CA LYS A 6 -9.55 41.12 13.35
C LYS A 6 -8.72 40.14 12.49
N THR A 7 -9.36 39.04 12.09
CA THR A 7 -9.03 38.06 11.00
C THR A 7 -7.81 37.15 11.23
N ALA A 8 -7.71 35.94 10.68
CA ALA A 8 -8.60 34.99 9.99
C ALA A 8 -7.81 33.66 9.86
N GLU A 9 -8.51 32.62 9.41
CA GLU A 9 -8.09 31.26 9.01
C GLU A 9 -6.61 30.97 8.67
N SER A 10 -6.20 29.75 9.03
CA SER A 10 -5.27 28.97 8.22
C SER A 10 -5.71 27.50 8.20
N THR A 11 -6.76 27.22 7.44
CA THR A 11 -7.00 25.92 6.82
C THR A 11 -6.02 25.73 5.66
N SER A 12 -5.13 24.74 5.73
CA SER A 12 -4.55 24.01 4.59
C SER A 12 -3.33 23.24 5.06
N SER A 13 -3.47 21.92 5.27
CA SER A 13 -2.37 20.93 5.27
C SER A 13 -2.86 19.46 5.35
N ARG A 14 -4.14 19.14 5.09
CA ARG A 14 -4.60 17.73 5.14
C ARG A 14 -5.63 17.37 4.08
N GLU A 15 -5.61 18.07 2.96
CA GLU A 15 -6.27 17.65 1.72
C GLU A 15 -5.20 17.18 0.75
N ASN A 16 -4.82 15.91 0.83
CA ASN A 16 -4.27 15.19 -0.30
C ASN A 16 -4.57 13.69 -0.17
N ALA A 17 -5.55 13.27 -0.97
CA ALA A 17 -5.89 11.91 -1.40
C ALA A 17 -6.36 10.89 -0.34
N THR A 18 -7.48 11.16 0.32
CA THR A 18 -8.38 10.05 0.69
C THR A 18 -9.13 9.61 -0.56
N LEU A 19 -8.52 8.76 -1.38
CA LEU A 19 -9.32 7.87 -2.21
C LEU A 19 -10.06 6.98 -1.22
N ASP A 20 -11.33 7.28 -0.96
CA ASP A 20 -12.15 6.52 -0.02
C ASP A 20 -12.07 5.03 -0.39
N PHE A 21 -11.49 4.25 0.52
CA PHE A 21 -11.29 2.82 0.32
C PHE A 21 -12.65 2.14 0.02
N ASN A 22 -12.82 1.66 -1.21
CA ASN A 22 -14.02 0.95 -1.62
C ASN A 22 -13.97 -0.52 -1.16
N ALA A 23 -14.32 -0.74 0.10
CA ALA A 23 -14.36 -2.07 0.72
C ALA A 23 -15.31 -3.05 0.01
N ALA A 24 -16.39 -2.55 -0.59
CA ALA A 24 -17.38 -3.38 -1.29
C ALA A 24 -16.80 -3.94 -2.60
N ALA A 25 -16.15 -3.09 -3.40
CA ALA A 25 -15.48 -3.51 -4.63
C ALA A 25 -14.30 -4.46 -4.34
N ALA A 26 -13.50 -4.18 -3.30
CA ALA A 26 -12.43 -5.07 -2.87
C ALA A 26 -12.97 -6.46 -2.49
N LYS A 27 -14.08 -6.51 -1.74
CA LYS A 27 -14.75 -7.77 -1.37
C LYS A 27 -15.33 -8.48 -2.59
N ALA A 28 -15.90 -7.76 -3.55
CA ALA A 28 -16.44 -8.33 -4.78
C ALA A 28 -15.35 -9.02 -5.61
N ALA A 29 -14.18 -8.39 -5.77
CA ALA A 29 -13.07 -8.96 -6.53
C ALA A 29 -12.38 -10.14 -5.80
N PHE A 30 -12.13 -10.03 -4.50
CA PHE A 30 -11.34 -11.03 -3.76
C PHE A 30 -12.18 -12.09 -3.03
N GLY A 31 -13.51 -11.95 -2.99
CA GLY A 31 -14.40 -12.83 -2.25
C GLY A 31 -14.25 -12.77 -0.71
N LYS A 32 -13.40 -11.86 -0.19
CA LYS A 32 -13.10 -11.72 1.25
C LYS A 32 -13.02 -10.25 1.64
N LYS A 33 -13.19 -9.97 2.94
CA LYS A 33 -13.00 -8.63 3.47
C LYS A 33 -11.52 -8.24 3.39
N ILE A 34 -11.23 -7.14 2.70
CA ILE A 34 -9.91 -6.49 2.70
C ILE A 34 -9.99 -5.31 3.67
N ALA A 35 -8.96 -5.14 4.50
CA ALA A 35 -8.84 -3.95 5.34
C ALA A 35 -8.12 -2.85 4.56
N PRO A 36 -8.43 -1.56 4.81
CA PRO A 36 -7.62 -0.46 4.29
C PRO A 36 -6.15 -0.70 4.57
N ASP A 37 -5.29 -0.46 3.57
CA ASP A 37 -3.84 -0.56 3.68
C ASP A 37 -3.31 -1.95 4.09
N ASP A 38 -4.11 -3.00 3.90
CA ASP A 38 -3.62 -4.35 4.12
C ASP A 38 -2.66 -4.78 3.01
N LEU A 39 -1.36 -4.65 3.27
CA LEU A 39 -0.31 -5.07 2.33
C LEU A 39 -0.39 -6.56 1.95
N THR A 40 -1.10 -7.39 2.71
CA THR A 40 -1.28 -8.81 2.35
C THR A 40 -2.20 -9.05 1.15
N VAL A 41 -2.83 -8.00 0.61
CA VAL A 41 -3.52 -8.07 -0.68
C VAL A 41 -2.56 -8.20 -1.86
N VAL A 42 -1.30 -7.79 -1.69
CA VAL A 42 -0.25 -7.91 -2.71
C VAL A 42 0.31 -9.33 -2.70
N GLU A 43 0.33 -9.98 -3.86
CA GLU A 43 0.81 -11.35 -4.01
C GLU A 43 2.27 -11.48 -3.58
N GLY A 44 2.55 -12.49 -2.75
CA GLY A 44 3.88 -12.71 -2.17
C GLY A 44 4.15 -11.96 -0.87
N ILE A 45 3.27 -11.05 -0.43
CA ILE A 45 3.35 -10.41 0.88
C ILE A 45 2.50 -11.16 1.89
N GLY A 46 3.12 -12.05 2.66
CA GLY A 46 2.49 -12.67 3.83
C GLY A 46 2.53 -11.79 5.10
N PRO A 47 1.86 -12.19 6.20
CA PRO A 47 1.82 -11.43 7.45
C PRO A 47 3.20 -11.07 8.02
N LYS A 48 4.19 -11.95 7.84
CA LYS A 48 5.58 -11.71 8.29
C LYS A 48 6.31 -10.66 7.44
N ILE A 49 6.00 -10.57 6.15
CA ILE A 49 6.59 -9.57 5.26
C ILE A 49 5.90 -8.23 5.48
N LYS A 50 4.57 -8.21 5.60
CA LYS A 50 3.83 -7.02 6.05
C LYS A 50 4.43 -6.43 7.33
N ALA A 51 4.60 -7.25 8.37
CA ALA A 51 5.20 -6.81 9.62
C ALA A 51 6.65 -6.30 9.46
N LEU A 52 7.41 -6.85 8.51
CA LEU A 52 8.76 -6.38 8.19
C LEU A 52 8.71 -5.00 7.54
N PHE A 53 7.86 -4.80 6.54
CA PHE A 53 7.67 -3.50 5.86
C PHE A 53 7.17 -2.42 6.81
N HIS A 54 6.25 -2.76 7.72
CA HIS A 54 5.75 -1.83 8.73
C HIS A 54 6.86 -1.34 9.68
N LYS A 55 7.89 -2.15 9.97
CA LYS A 55 9.06 -1.74 10.75
C LYS A 55 10.00 -0.79 9.99
N HIS A 56 9.82 -0.70 8.68
CA HIS A 56 10.53 0.20 7.78
C HIS A 56 9.61 1.35 7.31
N ASP A 57 8.58 1.68 8.09
CA ASP A 57 7.62 2.77 7.85
C ASP A 57 6.81 2.65 6.54
N VAL A 58 6.78 1.46 5.93
CA VAL A 58 5.91 1.15 4.79
C VAL A 58 4.65 0.45 5.31
N GLN A 59 3.62 1.25 5.59
CA GLN A 59 2.38 0.80 6.22
C GLN A 59 1.14 0.90 5.33
N THR A 60 1.22 1.66 4.24
CA THR A 60 0.10 1.91 3.34
C THR A 60 0.37 1.37 1.95
N TRP A 61 -0.70 1.16 1.16
CA TRP A 61 -0.54 0.80 -0.25
C TRP A 61 0.19 1.91 -1.01
N GLU A 62 -0.07 3.17 -0.67
CA GLU A 62 0.62 4.32 -1.25
C GLU A 62 2.13 4.30 -0.95
N ALA A 63 2.51 4.03 0.31
CA ALA A 63 3.92 3.93 0.68
C ALA A 63 4.62 2.77 -0.01
N LEU A 64 3.93 1.63 -0.18
CA LEU A 64 4.48 0.49 -0.92
C LEU A 64 4.55 0.76 -2.43
N ALA A 65 3.58 1.48 -2.99
CA ALA A 65 3.57 1.88 -4.39
C ALA A 65 4.69 2.87 -4.73
N ALA A 66 5.06 3.72 -3.77
CA ALA A 66 6.19 4.63 -3.89
C ALA A 66 7.56 3.96 -3.68
N CYS A 67 7.60 2.71 -3.17
CA CYS A 67 8.86 1.99 -3.02
C CYS A 67 9.44 1.58 -4.38
N SER A 68 10.75 1.71 -4.53
CA SER A 68 11.46 1.02 -5.61
C SER A 68 11.56 -0.48 -5.30
N VAL A 69 11.67 -1.29 -6.36
CA VAL A 69 11.93 -2.73 -6.22
C VAL A 69 13.21 -2.99 -5.42
N ASP A 70 14.25 -2.17 -5.61
CA ASP A 70 15.50 -2.25 -4.87
C ASP A 70 15.30 -1.99 -3.37
N LYS A 71 14.46 -1.00 -3.01
CA LYS A 71 14.13 -0.73 -1.61
C LYS A 71 13.37 -1.90 -0.99
N CYS A 72 12.39 -2.45 -1.70
CA CYS A 72 11.68 -3.66 -1.26
C CYS A 72 12.66 -4.82 -1.02
N GLN A 73 13.65 -4.99 -1.90
CA GLN A 73 14.66 -6.04 -1.77
C GLN A 73 15.61 -5.78 -0.58
N GLU A 74 15.97 -4.53 -0.30
CA GLU A 74 16.72 -4.13 0.90
C GLU A 74 15.96 -4.46 2.19
N VAL A 75 14.67 -4.12 2.24
CA VAL A 75 13.79 -4.46 3.37
C VAL A 75 13.70 -5.97 3.56
N LEU A 76 13.58 -6.76 2.49
CA LEU A 76 13.60 -8.22 2.62
C LEU A 76 14.94 -8.74 3.16
N ARG A 77 16.07 -8.19 2.71
CA ARG A 77 17.41 -8.56 3.20
C ARG A 77 17.59 -8.24 4.68
N SER A 78 17.01 -7.15 5.19
CA SER A 78 17.09 -6.80 6.62
C SER A 78 16.41 -7.85 7.53
N GLY A 79 15.42 -8.57 7.00
CA GLY A 79 14.75 -9.67 7.70
C GLY A 79 15.56 -10.99 7.73
N GLY A 80 16.65 -11.08 6.96
CA GLY A 80 17.53 -12.23 6.87
C GLY A 80 17.19 -13.23 5.74
N LYS A 81 18.07 -14.22 5.57
CA LYS A 81 18.12 -15.14 4.41
C LYS A 81 16.79 -15.79 4.02
N ARG A 82 15.90 -16.05 4.98
CA ARG A 82 14.57 -16.65 4.73
C ARG A 82 13.65 -15.78 3.86
N TYR A 83 13.90 -14.48 3.77
CA TYR A 83 13.08 -13.56 2.98
C TYR A 83 13.63 -13.34 1.56
N GLU A 84 14.90 -13.67 1.30
CA GLU A 84 15.57 -13.48 0.00
C GLU A 84 14.96 -14.30 -1.15
N ILE A 85 14.19 -15.35 -0.82
CA ILE A 85 13.49 -16.17 -1.81
C ILE A 85 12.30 -15.44 -2.45
N HIS A 86 11.79 -14.38 -1.81
CA HIS A 86 10.66 -13.61 -2.33
C HIS A 86 11.12 -12.72 -3.49
N ARG A 87 10.19 -12.34 -4.36
CA ARG A 87 10.47 -11.54 -5.56
C ARG A 87 9.57 -10.30 -5.53
N PRO A 88 10.09 -9.13 -5.10
CA PRO A 88 9.28 -7.94 -4.92
C PRO A 88 8.99 -7.17 -6.22
N GLY A 89 9.32 -7.72 -7.39
CA GLY A 89 9.30 -6.99 -8.67
C GLY A 89 7.94 -6.41 -9.03
N THR A 90 6.85 -7.07 -8.64
CA THR A 90 5.47 -6.63 -8.93
C THR A 90 4.81 -5.89 -7.76
N TRP A 91 5.45 -5.84 -6.58
CA TRP A 91 4.81 -5.34 -5.36
C TRP A 91 4.42 -3.86 -5.42
N PRO A 92 5.29 -2.94 -5.90
CA PRO A 92 4.91 -1.53 -5.99
C PRO A 92 3.72 -1.30 -6.93
N GLU A 93 3.68 -1.98 -8.09
CA GLU A 93 2.59 -1.80 -9.05
C GLU A 93 1.28 -2.42 -8.55
N GLN A 94 1.33 -3.58 -7.90
CA GLN A 94 0.12 -4.16 -7.26
C GLN A 94 -0.42 -3.23 -6.15
N ALA A 95 0.47 -2.65 -5.35
CA ALA A 95 0.08 -1.68 -4.32
C ALA A 95 -0.51 -0.40 -4.93
N LYS A 96 -0.01 0.03 -6.10
CA LYS A 96 -0.57 1.15 -6.84
C LYS A 96 -1.98 0.87 -7.33
N LEU A 97 -2.27 -0.32 -7.85
CA LEU A 97 -3.63 -0.72 -8.21
C LEU A 97 -4.57 -0.74 -6.99
N ALA A 98 -4.09 -1.25 -5.85
CA ALA A 98 -4.84 -1.22 -4.59
C ALA A 98 -5.13 0.22 -4.12
N THR A 99 -4.13 1.11 -4.19
CA THR A 99 -4.27 2.55 -3.88
C THR A 99 -5.33 3.20 -4.77
N GLN A 100 -5.36 2.84 -6.05
CA GLN A 100 -6.32 3.36 -7.03
C GLN A 100 -7.71 2.69 -6.94
N GLY A 101 -7.91 1.73 -6.03
CA GLY A 101 -9.18 1.01 -5.91
C GLY A 101 -9.50 0.09 -7.10
N LYS A 102 -8.50 -0.24 -7.92
CA LYS A 102 -8.64 -1.06 -9.13
C LYS A 102 -8.61 -2.55 -8.77
N TRP A 103 -9.59 -2.98 -7.98
CA TRP A 103 -9.60 -4.30 -7.36
C TRP A 103 -9.75 -5.46 -8.33
N GLU A 104 -10.57 -5.29 -9.37
CA GLU A 104 -10.75 -6.29 -10.43
C GLU A 104 -9.49 -6.43 -11.28
N GLU A 105 -8.92 -5.30 -11.75
CA GLU A 105 -7.64 -5.28 -12.48
C GLU A 105 -6.50 -5.91 -11.66
N LEU A 106 -6.42 -5.62 -10.36
CA LEU A 106 -5.45 -6.24 -9.46
C LEU A 106 -5.67 -7.76 -9.37
N LYS A 107 -6.91 -8.19 -9.19
CA LYS A 107 -7.25 -9.61 -9.03
C LYS A 107 -6.97 -10.40 -10.31
N ASP A 108 -7.38 -9.88 -11.46
CA ASP A 108 -7.15 -10.50 -12.77
C ASP A 108 -5.65 -10.61 -13.05
N TRP A 109 -4.88 -9.56 -12.72
CA TRP A 109 -3.44 -9.60 -12.87
C TRP A 109 -2.79 -10.67 -11.97
N GLN A 110 -3.24 -10.79 -10.72
CA GLN A 110 -2.75 -11.84 -9.81
C GLN A 110 -3.10 -13.26 -10.27
N ASP A 111 -4.24 -13.46 -10.93
CA ASP A 111 -4.64 -14.79 -11.43
C ASP A 111 -3.76 -15.27 -12.60
N ILE A 112 -3.17 -14.34 -13.36
CA ILE A 112 -2.25 -14.67 -14.45
C ILE A 112 -0.79 -14.72 -14.00
N LEU A 113 -0.44 -14.12 -12.86
CA LEU A 113 0.91 -14.19 -12.29
C LEU A 113 1.20 -15.60 -11.77
N LYS A 114 2.45 -16.04 -11.93
CA LYS A 114 2.92 -17.32 -11.36
C LYS A 114 3.80 -17.03 -10.14
N GLY A 115 3.18 -16.72 -9.00
CA GLY A 115 3.93 -16.47 -7.76
C GLY A 115 4.62 -15.11 -7.76
N GLY A 116 3.98 -14.08 -8.31
CA GLY A 116 4.53 -12.72 -8.43
C GLY A 116 5.57 -12.53 -9.55
N LYS A 117 5.58 -13.40 -10.57
CA LYS A 117 6.41 -13.33 -11.77
C LYS A 117 5.59 -13.46 -13.05
#